data_AF-A0A963E0L1-F1
#
_entry.id   AF-A0A963E0L1-F1
#
_cell.length_a   1.000
_cell.length_b   1.000
_cell.length_c   1.000
_cell.angle_alpha   90.00
_cell.angle_beta   90.00
_cell.angle_gamma   90.00
#
_symmetry.space_group_name_H-M   'P 1'
#
loop_
_entity.id
_entity.type
_entity.pdbx_description
1 polymer ?
#
loop_
_entity_poly.entity_id
_entity_poly.type
_entity_poly.pdbx_seq_one_letter_code
_entity_poly.pdbx_strand_id
1 'polypeptide(L)'
;MRQRSEKATMLGRELDILMGERQTLLQVVGAAAALVASLDSRVLPPAAVRSAELVASTLNALSEETLCDALAAVRAEIEGEEGEEGECVVSH
;
A
#
# COMPACT_ATOMS: atom_id res chain seq x y z
N MET A 1 22.71 -26.22 21.16
CA MET A 1 21.25 -25.98 21.01
C MET A 1 20.89 -24.50 21.20
N ARG A 2 21.39 -23.82 22.25
CA ARG A 2 21.09 -22.40 22.57
C ARG A 2 21.39 -21.39 21.44
N GLN A 3 22.58 -21.44 20.83
CA GLN A 3 22.94 -20.56 19.70
C GLN A 3 22.07 -20.74 18.44
N ARG A 4 21.51 -21.94 18.22
CA ARG A 4 20.62 -22.19 17.08
C ARG A 4 19.26 -21.51 17.30
N SER A 5 18.76 -21.56 18.53
CA SER A 5 17.52 -20.89 18.93
C SER A 5 17.68 -19.36 18.87
N GLU A 6 18.80 -18.81 19.34
CA GLU A 6 19.08 -17.37 19.28
C GLU A 6 19.12 -16.88 17.82
N LYS A 7 19.82 -17.59 16.92
CA LYS A 7 19.81 -17.25 15.48
C LYS A 7 18.42 -17.34 14.85
N ALA A 8 17.62 -18.36 15.20
CA ALA A 8 16.26 -18.48 14.71
C ALA A 8 15.38 -17.30 15.17
N THR A 9 15.54 -16.84 16.41
CA THR A 9 14.81 -15.67 16.91
C THR A 9 15.25 -14.36 16.25
N MET A 10 16.53 -14.21 15.93
CA MET A 10 17.02 -13.02 15.22
C MET A 10 16.51 -12.97 13.78
N LEU A 11 16.56 -14.11 13.05
CA LEU A 11 16.04 -14.20 11.69
C LEU A 11 14.53 -13.95 11.64
N GLY A 12 13.77 -14.43 12.63
CA GLY A 12 12.34 -14.15 12.73
C GLY A 12 12.04 -12.65 12.82
N ARG A 13 12.76 -11.94 13.70
CA ARG A 13 12.61 -10.47 13.81
C ARG A 13 12.98 -9.73 12.54
N GLU A 14 14.03 -10.16 11.85
CA GLU A 14 14.45 -9.54 10.59
C GLU A 14 13.38 -9.74 9.50
N LEU A 15 12.75 -10.92 9.45
CA LEU A 15 11.63 -11.18 8.57
C LEU A 15 10.41 -10.34 8.92
N ASP A 16 10.08 -10.18 10.21
CA ASP A 16 8.97 -9.33 10.65
C ASP A 16 9.17 -7.88 10.21
N ILE A 17 10.40 -7.35 10.33
CA ILE A 17 10.76 -6.00 9.86
C ILE A 17 10.56 -5.90 8.34
N LEU A 18 11.07 -6.87 7.58
CA LEU A 18 10.91 -6.90 6.12
C LEU A 18 9.44 -7.02 5.69
N MET A 19 8.62 -7.77 6.42
CA MET A 19 7.19 -7.86 6.16
C MET A 19 6.48 -6.54 6.44
N GLY A 20 6.89 -5.82 7.49
CA GLY A 20 6.40 -4.47 7.77
C GLY A 20 6.73 -3.48 6.65
N GLU A 21 7.99 -3.45 6.21
CA GLU A 21 8.41 -2.60 5.08
C GLU A 21 7.67 -2.95 3.78
N ARG A 22 7.48 -4.25 3.50
CA ARG A 22 6.67 -4.69 2.35
C ARG A 22 5.26 -4.14 2.42
N GLN A 23 4.64 -4.17 3.61
CA GLN A 23 3.28 -3.66 3.77
C GLN A 23 3.18 -2.16 3.48
N THR A 24 4.13 -1.37 3.99
CA THR A 24 4.20 0.07 3.68
C THR A 24 4.39 0.32 2.19
N LEU A 25 5.25 -0.46 1.51
CA LEU A 25 5.42 -0.35 0.06
C LEU A 25 4.14 -0.69 -0.70
N LEU A 26 3.41 -1.72 -0.28
CA LEU A 26 2.12 -2.09 -0.89
C LEU A 26 1.09 -0.97 -0.75
N GLN A 27 1.02 -0.29 0.40
CA GLN A 27 0.16 0.87 0.59
C GLN A 27 0.53 2.02 -0.36
N VAL A 28 1.82 2.35 -0.48
CA VAL A 28 2.29 3.41 -1.41
C VAL A 28 1.96 3.06 -2.86
N VAL A 29 2.21 1.81 -3.27
CA VAL A 29 1.92 1.32 -4.62
C VAL A 29 0.42 1.37 -4.91
N GLY A 30 -0.41 0.92 -3.96
CA GLY A 30 -1.87 0.96 -4.10
C GLY A 30 -2.40 2.39 -4.23
N ALA A 31 -1.82 3.34 -3.47
CA ALA A 31 -2.23 4.73 -3.49
C ALA A 31 -1.84 5.39 -4.82
N ALA A 32 -0.64 5.08 -5.32
CA ALA A 32 -0.20 5.50 -6.64
C ALA A 32 -1.09 4.92 -7.76
N ALA A 33 -1.51 3.66 -7.64
CA ALA A 33 -2.43 3.03 -8.60
C ALA A 33 -3.82 3.69 -8.60
N ALA A 34 -4.39 3.93 -7.41
CA ALA A 34 -5.66 4.65 -7.27
C ALA A 34 -5.55 6.08 -7.82
N LEU A 35 -4.44 6.78 -7.56
CA LEU A 35 -4.17 8.10 -8.10
C LEU A 35 -4.14 8.07 -9.63
N VAL A 36 -3.33 7.19 -10.24
CA VAL A 36 -3.23 7.07 -11.70
C VAL A 36 -4.58 6.73 -12.32
N ALA A 37 -5.38 5.86 -11.70
CA ALA A 37 -6.72 5.52 -12.15
C ALA A 37 -7.70 6.72 -12.11
N SER A 38 -7.45 7.71 -11.24
CA SER A 38 -8.24 8.94 -11.13
C SER A 38 -7.81 10.06 -12.10
N LEU A 39 -6.65 9.93 -12.77
CA LEU A 39 -6.16 10.96 -13.68
C LEU A 39 -6.92 10.95 -15.02
N ASP A 40 -7.30 12.14 -15.49
CA ASP A 40 -7.78 12.35 -16.86
C ASP A 40 -6.68 12.99 -17.71
N SER A 41 -6.24 12.24 -18.73
CA SER A 41 -5.17 12.63 -19.65
C SER A 41 -5.49 13.88 -20.49
N ARG A 42 -6.76 14.28 -20.59
CA ARG A 42 -7.18 15.49 -21.32
C ARG A 42 -6.93 16.77 -20.54
N VAL A 43 -6.83 16.69 -19.22
CA VAL A 43 -6.70 17.85 -18.31
C VAL A 43 -5.39 17.84 -17.52
N LEU A 44 -4.58 16.78 -17.66
CA LEU A 44 -3.30 16.65 -16.97
C LEU A 44 -2.30 17.69 -17.49
N PRO A 45 -1.64 18.49 -16.61
CA PRO A 45 -0.62 19.43 -17.03
C PRO A 45 0.52 18.72 -17.77
N PRO A 46 1.06 19.28 -18.87
CA PRO A 46 2.14 18.64 -19.64
C PRO A 46 3.37 18.26 -18.79
N ALA A 47 3.64 19.02 -17.72
CA ALA A 47 4.71 18.75 -16.78
C ALA A 47 4.51 17.44 -15.98
N ALA A 48 3.26 17.05 -15.72
CA ALA A 48 2.91 15.87 -14.92
C ALA A 48 2.73 14.60 -15.78
N VAL A 49 2.53 14.74 -17.09
CA VAL A 49 2.29 13.60 -18.01
C VAL A 49 3.39 12.55 -17.92
N ARG A 50 4.67 12.96 -18.02
CA ARG A 50 5.79 12.01 -17.96
C ARG A 50 5.89 11.30 -16.62
N SER A 51 5.57 11.98 -15.52
CA SER A 51 5.57 11.38 -14.18
C SER A 51 4.44 10.36 -14.04
N ALA A 52 3.24 10.69 -14.51
CA ALA A 52 2.10 9.78 -14.52
C ALA A 52 2.37 8.54 -15.40
N GLU A 53 2.99 8.74 -16.57
CA GLU A 53 3.38 7.64 -17.48
C GLU A 53 4.45 6.74 -16.86
N LEU A 54 5.44 7.32 -16.17
CA LEU A 54 6.44 6.55 -15.43
C LEU A 54 5.76 5.66 -14.37
N VAL A 55 4.88 6.25 -13.53
CA VAL A 55 4.15 5.49 -12.50
C VAL A 55 3.31 4.39 -13.15
N ALA A 56 2.54 4.70 -14.19
CA ALA A 56 1.72 3.71 -14.90
C ALA A 56 2.57 2.55 -15.46
N SER A 57 3.72 2.85 -16.06
CA SER A 57 4.62 1.81 -16.60
C SER A 57 5.19 0.92 -15.49
N THR A 58 5.56 1.51 -14.34
CA THR A 58 6.08 0.74 -13.20
C THR A 58 5.00 -0.11 -12.54
N LEU A 59 3.76 0.38 -12.45
CA LEU A 59 2.62 -0.39 -11.95
C LEU A 59 2.30 -1.58 -12.86
N ASN A 60 2.32 -1.36 -14.18
CA ASN A 60 2.07 -2.42 -15.17
C ASN A 60 3.20 -3.48 -15.23
N ALA A 61 4.37 -3.19 -14.66
CA ALA A 61 5.48 -4.14 -14.56
C ALA A 61 5.38 -5.05 -13.32
N LEU A 62 4.49 -4.74 -12.36
CA LEU A 62 4.24 -5.58 -11.20
C LEU A 62 3.47 -6.85 -11.60
N SER A 63 3.60 -7.92 -10.80
CA SER A 63 2.71 -9.07 -10.97
C SER A 63 1.28 -8.70 -10.59
N GLU A 64 0.31 -9.37 -11.22
CA GLU A 64 -1.12 -9.19 -10.91
C GLU A 64 -1.40 -9.42 -9.42
N GLU A 65 -0.78 -10.45 -8.83
CA GLU A 65 -0.87 -10.73 -7.39
C GLU A 65 -0.38 -9.54 -6.54
N THR A 66 0.80 -8.98 -6.86
CA THR A 66 1.35 -7.84 -6.11
C THR A 66 0.47 -6.59 -6.26
N LEU A 67 -0.08 -6.37 -7.44
CA LEU A 67 -0.98 -5.24 -7.68
C LEU A 67 -2.30 -5.41 -6.91
N CYS A 68 -2.85 -6.62 -6.87
CA CYS A 68 -4.02 -6.95 -6.07
C CYS A 68 -3.77 -6.74 -4.58
N ASP A 69 -2.64 -7.23 -4.06
CA ASP A 69 -2.21 -7.00 -2.68
C ASP A 69 -2.11 -5.51 -2.35
N ALA A 70 -1.51 -4.72 -3.25
CA ALA A 70 -1.33 -3.28 -3.08
C ALA A 70 -2.68 -2.54 -3.03
N LEU A 71 -3.60 -2.88 -3.95
CA LEU A 71 -4.93 -2.28 -3.96
C LEU A 71 -5.78 -2.70 -2.75
N ALA A 72 -5.61 -3.93 -2.25
CA ALA A 72 -6.26 -4.39 -1.02
C ALA A 72 -5.72 -3.64 0.21
N ALA A 73 -4.39 -3.45 0.29
CA ALA A 73 -3.75 -2.72 1.37
C ALA A 73 -4.27 -1.27 1.51
N VAL A 74 -4.55 -0.61 0.38
CA VAL A 74 -5.10 0.76 0.39
C VAL A 74 -6.58 0.81 0.67
N ARG A 75 -7.37 -0.14 0.16
CA ARG A 75 -8.80 -0.23 0.51
C ARG A 75 -8.99 -0.42 2.01
N ALA A 76 -8.18 -1.26 2.64
CA ALA A 76 -8.21 -1.46 4.09
C ALA A 76 -7.92 -0.17 4.88
N GLU A 77 -7.05 0.70 4.36
CA GLU A 77 -6.78 2.01 4.98
C GLU A 77 -7.96 2.97 4.83
N ILE A 78 -8.51 3.09 3.61
CA ILE A 78 -9.62 4.02 3.31
C ILE A 78 -10.91 3.59 4.03
N GLU A 79 -11.23 2.30 4.05
CA GLU A 79 -12.41 1.77 4.75
C GLU A 79 -12.23 1.79 6.28
N GLY A 80 -10.98 1.77 6.77
CA GLY A 80 -10.66 1.91 8.20
C GLY A 80 -10.95 3.30 8.77
N GLU A 81 -10.91 4.34 7.95
CA GLU A 81 -11.22 5.72 8.34
C GLU A 81 -12.74 6.01 8.38
N GLU A 82 -13.55 5.31 7.58
CA GLU A 82 -15.02 5.47 7.56
C GLU A 82 -15.74 4.74 8.71
N GLY A 83 -15.02 3.92 9.49
CA GLY A 83 -15.57 3.11 10.59
C GLY A 83 -15.65 3.76 11.97
N GLU A 84 -15.04 4.95 12.18
CA GLU A 84 -14.97 5.59 13.51
C GLU A 84 -15.86 6.85 13.68
N GLU A 85 -16.56 7.33 12.65
CA GLU A 85 -17.47 8.49 12.77
C GLU A 85 -18.95 8.10 13.03
N GLY A 86 -19.21 6.86 13.45
CA GLY A 86 -20.56 6.29 13.53
C GLY A 86 -21.18 6.03 14.91
N GLU A 87 -20.49 6.31 16.02
CA GLU A 87 -21.09 6.09 17.35
C GLU A 87 -20.77 7.22 18.34
N CYS A 88 -21.43 8.36 18.12
CA CYS A 88 -21.67 9.31 19.21
C CYS A 88 -23.13 9.76 19.18
N VAL A 89 -23.67 9.98 20.39
CA VAL A 89 -25.01 10.47 20.77
C VAL A 89 -26.18 9.47 20.54
N VAL A 90 -26.97 9.08 21.55
CA VAL A 90 -27.35 9.76 22.80
C VAL A 90 -27.61 8.73 23.90
N SER A 91 -26.89 8.84 25.03
CA SER A 91 -27.41 8.40 26.32
C SER A 91 -28.40 9.46 26.83
N HIS A 92 -29.67 9.09 27.00
CA HIS A 92 -30.49 9.58 28.12
C HIS A 92 -31.74 8.71 28.35
#